data_AF-A0A0T6AZI3-F1
#
_entry.id   AF-A0A0T6AZI3-F1
#
_cell.length_a   1.000
_cell.length_b   1.000
_cell.length_c   1.000
_cell.angle_alpha   90.00
_cell.angle_beta   90.00
_cell.angle_gamma   90.00
#
_symmetry.space_group_name_H-M   'P 1'
#
loop_
_entity.id
_entity.type
_entity.pdbx_description
1 polymer ?
#
loop_
_entity_poly.entity_id
_entity_poly.type
_entity_poly.pdbx_seq_one_letter_code
_entity_poly.pdbx_strand_id
1 'polypeptide(L)'
;CCSKKTYKRPAKANVESVQDRFLHQTEYRAANMRFLVALCVVVIAADARILVRRSTNKEFRMCVPEELMNDCEEMTKQKTKSSARIACLAARDRYECIEKIKKRLADFVMVDPEDMYIAAKQPEQDFAVFEEIRTREEPEAEFRYEGVAVIHKDLQLNSIQDLKGLKSCHTGVGRNVGYKIPLTKLKNMGLIGNLAEPNLSARENELKALSNLFSKACIVGDWSPDPTINSRLKQRYSNLCQLCEDPQKCNYPDKFSGYDGALRCLAHNGGDIAWT
;
A
#
# COMPACT_ATOMS: atom_id res chain seq x y z
N CYS A 1 -37.90 -8.44 -72.63
CA CYS A 1 -37.85 -7.13 -73.29
C CYS A 1 -36.43 -6.72 -73.56
N CYS A 2 -36.03 -6.77 -74.84
CA CYS A 2 -34.77 -6.25 -75.35
C CYS A 2 -34.62 -4.75 -75.09
N SER A 3 -33.40 -4.28 -74.83
CA SER A 3 -32.94 -3.04 -75.43
C SER A 3 -31.42 -3.06 -75.60
N LYS A 4 -31.02 -2.98 -76.87
CA LYS A 4 -29.65 -2.83 -77.37
C LYS A 4 -29.11 -1.47 -76.97
N LYS A 5 -27.84 -1.39 -76.57
CA LYS A 5 -27.04 -0.16 -76.73
C LYS A 5 -25.72 -0.48 -77.42
N THR A 6 -25.44 0.41 -78.35
CA THR A 6 -24.51 0.35 -79.47
C THR A 6 -23.07 0.63 -79.07
N TYR A 7 -22.16 -0.07 -79.74
CA TYR A 7 -20.72 0.08 -79.64
C TYR A 7 -20.26 1.28 -80.49
N LYS A 8 -19.62 2.28 -79.88
CA LYS A 8 -18.88 3.36 -80.57
C LYS A 8 -17.39 3.11 -80.41
N ARG A 9 -16.66 2.98 -81.53
CA ARG A 9 -15.19 3.01 -81.56
C ARG A 9 -14.68 4.43 -81.25
N PRO A 10 -13.63 4.58 -80.43
CA PRO A 10 -12.76 5.73 -80.50
C PRO A 10 -11.46 5.40 -81.25
N ALA A 11 -10.80 6.48 -81.66
CA ALA A 11 -9.73 6.57 -82.63
C ALA A 11 -8.38 5.98 -82.18
N LYS A 12 -7.52 5.74 -83.18
CA LYS A 12 -6.09 5.49 -83.00
C LYS A 12 -5.46 6.64 -82.19
N ALA A 13 -4.78 6.30 -81.10
CA ALA A 13 -3.91 7.23 -80.37
C ALA A 13 -2.44 6.88 -80.67
N ASN A 14 -1.67 7.91 -80.99
CA ASN A 14 -0.25 7.87 -81.29
C ASN A 14 0.58 7.31 -80.12
N VAL A 15 1.59 6.52 -80.50
CA VAL A 15 2.61 5.95 -79.62
C VAL A 15 3.67 7.01 -79.36
N GLU A 16 3.39 7.94 -78.45
CA GLU A 16 4.36 8.94 -77.95
C GLU A 16 3.78 9.50 -76.64
N SER A 17 4.06 8.87 -75.48
CA SER A 17 3.96 9.46 -74.11
C SER A 17 4.05 8.45 -72.95
N VAL A 18 4.50 7.20 -73.18
CA VAL A 18 4.57 6.19 -72.09
C VAL A 18 5.86 6.29 -71.27
N GLN A 19 6.95 6.84 -71.82
CA GLN A 19 8.25 6.89 -71.14
C GLN A 19 8.32 7.98 -70.05
N ASP A 20 7.77 9.17 -70.28
CA ASP A 20 7.81 10.28 -69.31
C ASP A 20 6.90 10.08 -68.10
N ARG A 21 5.81 9.32 -68.26
CA ARG A 21 4.88 9.01 -67.15
C ARG A 21 5.46 8.03 -66.14
N PHE A 22 6.39 7.15 -66.54
CA PHE A 22 7.02 6.20 -65.63
C PHE A 22 8.09 6.84 -64.72
N LEU A 23 8.90 7.76 -65.26
CA LEU A 23 9.95 8.45 -64.50
C LEU A 23 9.36 9.36 -63.41
N HIS A 24 8.28 10.08 -63.73
CA HIS A 24 7.61 10.98 -62.78
C HIS A 24 6.92 10.23 -61.63
N GLN A 25 6.47 8.98 -61.86
CA GLN A 25 5.79 8.14 -60.86
C GLN A 25 6.78 7.45 -59.90
N THR A 26 7.99 7.16 -60.35
CA THR A 26 9.08 6.60 -59.51
C THR A 26 9.68 7.64 -58.56
N GLU A 27 9.84 8.89 -58.99
CA GLU A 27 10.35 9.96 -58.12
C GLU A 27 9.32 10.36 -57.04
N TYR A 28 8.03 10.39 -57.38
CA TYR A 28 6.96 10.70 -56.42
C TYR A 28 6.81 9.61 -55.33
N ARG A 29 6.99 8.34 -55.69
CA ARG A 29 7.00 7.22 -54.72
C ARG A 29 8.24 7.24 -53.82
N ALA A 30 9.41 7.60 -54.35
CA ALA A 30 10.63 7.74 -53.56
C ALA A 30 10.56 8.93 -52.60
N ALA A 31 10.00 10.07 -53.03
CA ALA A 31 9.82 11.26 -52.19
C ALA A 31 8.82 11.02 -51.04
N ASN A 32 7.67 10.38 -51.31
CA ASN A 32 6.70 10.04 -50.28
C ASN A 32 7.20 8.97 -49.30
N MET A 33 7.98 7.99 -49.77
CA MET A 33 8.61 6.99 -48.90
C MET A 33 9.70 7.63 -48.03
N ARG A 34 10.47 8.59 -48.54
CA ARG A 34 11.43 9.39 -47.74
C ARG A 34 10.73 10.28 -46.71
N PHE A 35 9.57 10.88 -47.05
CA PHE A 35 8.78 11.68 -46.12
C PHE A 35 8.15 10.82 -45.01
N LEU A 36 7.60 9.65 -45.34
CA LEU A 36 7.05 8.69 -44.37
C LEU A 36 8.13 8.10 -43.46
N VAL A 37 9.30 7.75 -44.01
CA VAL A 37 10.46 7.29 -43.21
C VAL A 37 10.98 8.43 -42.33
N ALA A 38 11.06 9.66 -42.83
CA ALA A 38 11.45 10.81 -42.02
C ALA A 38 10.43 11.10 -40.90
N LEU A 39 9.12 10.99 -41.16
CA LEU A 39 8.09 11.15 -40.15
C LEU A 39 8.15 10.03 -39.09
N CYS A 40 8.35 8.78 -39.51
CA CYS A 40 8.56 7.65 -38.60
C CYS A 40 9.85 7.81 -37.79
N VAL A 41 10.94 8.29 -38.38
CA VAL A 41 12.19 8.57 -37.65
C VAL A 41 12.02 9.74 -36.69
N VAL A 42 11.23 10.77 -37.02
CA VAL A 42 10.92 11.88 -36.11
C VAL A 42 9.98 11.45 -34.99
N VAL A 43 9.00 10.58 -35.24
CA VAL A 43 8.12 10.02 -34.20
C VAL A 43 8.90 9.05 -33.31
N ILE A 44 9.74 8.18 -33.87
CA ILE A 44 10.65 7.30 -33.11
C ILE A 44 11.70 8.12 -32.35
N ALA A 45 12.19 9.24 -32.90
CA ALA A 45 13.12 10.13 -32.19
C ALA A 45 12.43 11.03 -31.15
N ALA A 46 11.13 11.32 -31.29
CA ALA A 46 10.32 12.01 -30.30
C ALA A 46 9.94 11.07 -29.15
N ASP A 47 9.67 9.79 -29.43
CA ASP A 47 9.42 8.76 -28.42
C ASP A 47 10.71 8.25 -27.75
N ALA A 48 11.84 8.21 -28.47
CA ALA A 48 13.13 7.84 -27.90
C ALA A 48 13.74 8.91 -26.97
N ARG A 49 13.19 10.14 -26.96
CA ARG A 49 13.57 11.17 -25.97
C ARG A 49 12.89 11.00 -24.61
N ILE A 50 11.93 10.08 -24.48
CA ILE A 50 11.29 9.76 -23.19
C ILE A 50 12.00 8.60 -22.49
N LEU A 51 12.92 7.89 -23.14
CA LEU A 51 13.64 6.77 -22.56
C LEU A 51 15.05 7.20 -22.10
N VAL A 52 15.17 7.34 -20.78
CA VAL A 52 16.40 7.48 -19.99
C VAL A 52 17.14 8.82 -20.20
N ARG A 53 16.60 9.88 -19.58
CA ARG A 53 17.43 11.00 -19.12
C ARG A 53 18.34 10.46 -18.00
N ARG A 54 19.47 9.86 -18.38
CA ARG A 54 20.53 9.50 -17.43
C ARG A 54 21.00 10.82 -16.79
N SER A 55 20.59 11.04 -15.56
CA SER A 55 20.74 12.35 -14.93
C SER A 55 22.21 12.67 -14.74
N THR A 56 22.76 13.50 -15.62
CA THR A 56 24.11 14.06 -15.47
C THR A 56 24.15 15.07 -14.31
N ASN A 57 22.99 15.51 -13.83
CA ASN A 57 22.80 16.24 -12.58
C ASN A 57 22.31 15.25 -11.53
N LYS A 58 22.98 15.11 -10.39
CA LYS A 58 22.58 14.24 -9.26
C LYS A 58 21.25 14.68 -8.62
N GLU A 59 20.19 14.79 -9.40
CA GLU A 59 18.85 15.23 -9.04
C GLU A 59 17.93 14.03 -8.92
N PHE A 60 17.22 13.93 -7.79
CA PHE A 60 16.29 12.86 -7.45
C PHE A 60 14.91 13.44 -7.16
N ARG A 61 13.88 12.89 -7.80
CA ARG A 61 12.50 13.34 -7.68
C ARG A 61 11.83 12.64 -6.50
N MET A 62 11.69 13.36 -5.40
CA MET A 62 10.93 12.91 -4.24
C MET A 62 9.45 13.20 -4.49
N CYS A 63 8.63 12.15 -4.47
CA CYS A 63 7.19 12.33 -4.50
C CYS A 63 6.64 12.56 -3.10
N VAL A 64 5.74 13.52 -2.95
CA VAL A 64 5.06 13.84 -1.68
C VAL A 64 3.57 14.11 -1.92
N PRO A 65 2.69 13.80 -0.95
CA PRO A 65 1.32 14.31 -0.95
C PRO A 65 1.30 15.83 -1.10
N GLU A 66 0.28 16.36 -1.79
CA GLU A 66 0.15 17.80 -2.07
C GLU A 66 0.19 18.66 -0.79
N GLU A 67 -0.39 18.17 0.30
CA GLU A 67 -0.36 18.83 1.62
C GLU A 67 1.06 19.00 2.20
N LEU A 68 2.03 18.20 1.76
CA LEU A 68 3.44 18.24 2.21
C LEU A 68 4.37 18.92 1.19
N MET A 69 3.83 19.49 0.11
CA MET A 69 4.65 20.07 -0.95
C MET A 69 5.51 21.23 -0.44
N ASN A 70 4.94 22.13 0.37
CA ASN A 70 5.68 23.27 0.93
C ASN A 70 6.82 22.82 1.86
N ASP A 71 6.57 21.81 2.70
CA ASP A 71 7.59 21.24 3.60
C ASP A 71 8.73 20.60 2.80
N CYS A 72 8.40 19.89 1.70
CA CYS A 72 9.39 19.35 0.79
C CYS A 72 10.23 20.47 0.16
N GLU A 73 9.61 21.53 -0.35
CA GLU A 73 10.32 22.66 -0.94
C GLU A 73 11.22 23.36 0.07
N GLU A 74 10.78 23.51 1.33
CA GLU A 74 11.62 24.04 2.40
C GLU A 74 12.81 23.13 2.71
N MET A 75 12.59 21.81 2.78
CA MET A 75 13.64 20.82 2.96
C MET A 75 14.72 20.93 1.86
N THR A 76 14.34 21.12 0.60
CA THR A 76 15.31 21.24 -0.51
C THR A 76 16.23 22.46 -0.41
N LYS A 77 15.84 23.48 0.36
CA LYS A 77 16.64 24.71 0.56
C LYS A 77 17.71 24.52 1.65
N GLN A 78 17.64 23.45 2.43
CA GLN A 78 18.59 23.17 3.52
C GLN A 78 19.98 22.87 2.96
N LYS A 79 21.02 23.48 3.56
CA LYS A 79 22.41 23.22 3.16
C LYS A 79 22.84 21.86 3.69
N THR A 80 23.20 20.96 2.79
CA THR A 80 23.75 19.64 3.15
C THR A 80 25.19 19.50 2.65
N LYS A 81 25.94 18.54 3.20
CA LYS A 81 27.26 18.16 2.68
C LYS A 81 27.18 17.40 1.35
N SER A 82 25.99 16.90 0.99
CA SER A 82 25.77 16.14 -0.23
C SER A 82 25.61 17.07 -1.43
N SER A 83 26.20 16.67 -2.56
CA SER A 83 25.95 17.32 -3.86
C SER A 83 24.65 16.90 -4.53
N ALA A 84 23.91 15.95 -3.93
CA ALA A 84 22.62 15.50 -4.46
C ALA A 84 21.57 16.62 -4.32
N ARG A 85 20.73 16.74 -5.34
CA ARG A 85 19.59 17.67 -5.39
C ARG A 85 18.31 16.86 -5.29
N ILE A 86 17.35 17.37 -4.54
CA ILE A 86 16.01 16.79 -4.46
C ILE A 86 15.07 17.73 -5.19
N ALA A 87 14.25 17.18 -6.10
CA ALA A 87 13.14 17.87 -6.71
C ALA A 87 11.83 17.32 -6.13
N CYS A 88 10.95 18.19 -5.65
CA CYS A 88 9.67 17.79 -5.08
C CYS A 88 8.63 17.59 -6.18
N LEU A 89 7.85 16.52 -6.10
CA LEU A 89 6.76 16.22 -7.01
C LEU A 89 5.49 15.94 -6.20
N ALA A 90 4.45 16.73 -6.43
CA ALA A 90 3.17 16.55 -5.76
C ALA A 90 2.39 15.36 -6.33
N ALA A 91 1.67 14.65 -5.46
CA ALA A 91 0.65 13.68 -5.80
C ALA A 91 -0.53 13.83 -4.82
N ARG A 92 -1.69 13.26 -5.15
CA ARG A 92 -2.86 13.28 -4.27
C ARG A 92 -2.58 12.58 -2.94
N ASP A 93 -1.87 11.46 -2.99
CA ASP A 93 -1.59 10.59 -1.85
C ASP A 93 -0.35 9.71 -2.11
N ARG A 94 0.08 8.95 -1.09
CA ARG A 94 1.22 8.03 -1.21
C ARG A 94 0.97 6.92 -2.25
N TYR A 95 -0.27 6.53 -2.48
CA TYR A 95 -0.62 5.52 -3.48
C TYR A 95 -0.35 6.03 -4.91
N GLU A 96 -0.75 7.27 -5.22
CA GLU A 96 -0.41 7.91 -6.49
C GLU A 96 1.12 8.09 -6.61
N CYS A 97 1.84 8.37 -5.53
CA CYS A 97 3.31 8.38 -5.58
C CYS A 97 3.92 7.04 -6.00
N ILE A 98 3.42 5.92 -5.46
CA ILE A 98 3.85 4.58 -5.88
C ILE A 98 3.60 4.38 -7.38
N GLU A 99 2.43 4.80 -7.89
CA GLU A 99 2.15 4.74 -9.33
C GLU A 99 3.09 5.61 -10.16
N LYS A 100 3.42 6.82 -9.69
CA LYS A 100 4.36 7.73 -10.36
C LYS A 100 5.77 7.16 -10.41
N ILE A 101 6.22 6.47 -9.36
CA ILE A 101 7.54 5.80 -9.34
C ILE A 101 7.55 4.63 -10.33
N LYS A 102 6.50 3.81 -10.38
CA LYS A 102 6.37 2.74 -11.38
C LYS A 102 6.41 3.29 -12.81
N LYS A 103 5.75 4.43 -13.06
CA LYS A 103 5.77 5.15 -14.34
C LYS A 103 7.05 5.97 -14.59
N ARG A 104 8.04 5.91 -13.69
CA ARG A 104 9.29 6.70 -13.74
C ARG A 104 9.10 8.22 -13.78
N LEU A 105 7.97 8.70 -13.29
CA LEU A 105 7.67 10.13 -13.13
C LEU A 105 8.25 10.70 -11.83
N ALA A 106 8.42 9.85 -10.81
CA ALA A 106 9.16 10.12 -9.59
C ALA A 106 10.22 9.03 -9.35
N ASP A 107 11.17 9.29 -8.46
CA ASP A 107 12.28 8.37 -8.17
C ASP A 107 12.09 7.65 -6.83
N PHE A 108 11.57 8.33 -5.79
CA PHE A 108 11.32 7.72 -4.48
C PHE A 108 10.20 8.42 -3.70
N VAL A 109 9.67 7.74 -2.69
CA VAL A 109 8.66 8.24 -1.74
C VAL A 109 8.87 7.57 -0.38
N MET A 110 8.55 8.30 0.68
CA MET A 110 8.51 7.73 2.04
C MET A 110 7.28 6.85 2.21
N VAL A 111 7.47 5.63 2.67
CA VAL A 111 6.43 4.59 2.78
C VAL A 111 6.41 3.96 4.16
N ASP A 112 5.22 3.66 4.65
CA ASP A 112 5.03 2.71 5.74
C ASP A 112 5.03 1.26 5.19
N PRO A 113 5.24 0.24 6.04
CA PRO A 113 5.17 -1.16 5.60
C PRO A 113 3.86 -1.53 4.88
N GLU A 114 2.75 -0.90 5.25
CA GLU A 114 1.46 -1.06 4.59
C GLU A 114 1.47 -0.55 3.13
N ASP A 115 2.15 0.57 2.88
CA ASP A 115 2.32 1.11 1.52
C ASP A 115 3.25 0.19 0.69
N MET A 116 4.31 -0.36 1.31
CA MET A 116 5.21 -1.33 0.68
C MET A 116 4.45 -2.59 0.24
N TYR A 117 3.51 -3.08 1.06
CA TYR A 117 2.64 -4.20 0.69
C TYR A 117 1.81 -3.88 -0.55
N ILE A 118 1.23 -2.68 -0.63
CA ILE A 118 0.47 -2.25 -1.82
C ILE A 118 1.39 -2.16 -3.05
N ALA A 119 2.58 -1.58 -2.90
CA ALA A 119 3.57 -1.48 -3.97
C ALA A 119 3.98 -2.86 -4.50
N ALA A 120 4.23 -3.83 -3.61
CA ALA A 120 4.60 -5.20 -3.97
C ALA A 120 3.48 -5.97 -4.70
N LYS A 121 2.22 -5.55 -4.56
CA LYS A 121 1.07 -6.14 -5.25
C LYS A 121 0.78 -5.52 -6.62
N GLN A 122 1.48 -4.46 -7.01
CA GLN A 122 1.36 -3.88 -8.34
C GLN A 122 1.90 -4.87 -9.39
N PRO A 123 1.20 -5.09 -10.53
CA PRO A 123 1.71 -5.93 -11.62
C PRO A 123 3.04 -5.40 -12.15
N GLU A 124 3.99 -6.28 -12.50
CA GLU A 124 5.25 -5.90 -13.15
C GLU A 124 6.03 -4.78 -12.42
N GLN A 125 5.91 -4.76 -11.10
CA GLN A 125 6.63 -3.82 -10.27
C GLN A 125 8.10 -4.27 -10.09
N ASP A 126 8.98 -3.29 -9.95
CA ASP A 126 10.40 -3.48 -9.67
C ASP A 126 10.92 -2.53 -8.58
N PHE A 127 10.07 -2.23 -7.60
CA PHE A 127 10.42 -1.38 -6.47
C PHE A 127 11.51 -2.02 -5.60
N ALA A 128 12.34 -1.19 -4.99
CA ALA A 128 13.31 -1.59 -3.98
C ALA A 128 13.17 -0.71 -2.74
N VAL A 129 13.17 -1.34 -1.56
CA VAL A 129 13.41 -0.63 -0.30
C VAL A 129 14.92 -0.45 -0.19
N PHE A 130 15.38 0.80 -0.23
CA PHE A 130 16.80 1.13 -0.27
C PHE A 130 17.29 1.88 0.98
N GLU A 131 16.38 2.35 1.84
CA GLU A 131 16.67 3.04 3.10
C GLU A 131 15.59 2.75 4.14
N GLU A 132 15.97 2.79 5.41
CA GLU A 132 15.08 2.61 6.56
C GLU A 132 15.24 3.77 7.56
N ILE A 133 14.12 4.29 8.05
CA ILE A 133 14.13 5.25 9.16
C ILE A 133 14.07 4.48 10.47
N ARG A 134 15.12 4.59 11.28
CA ARG A 134 15.25 3.94 12.58
C ARG A 134 15.29 4.94 13.72
N THR A 135 15.08 4.45 14.95
CA THR A 135 15.19 5.27 16.15
C THR A 135 16.68 5.46 16.50
N ARG A 136 16.98 6.48 17.30
CA ARG A 136 18.34 6.67 17.83
C ARG A 136 18.69 5.67 18.94
N GLU A 137 17.67 5.15 19.60
CA GLU A 137 17.81 4.18 20.69
C GLU A 137 18.21 2.81 20.14
N GLU A 138 17.65 2.43 18.99
CA GLU A 138 17.84 1.11 18.37
C GLU A 138 18.25 1.25 16.88
N PRO A 139 19.42 1.82 16.58
CA PRO A 139 19.84 2.10 15.19
C PRO A 139 20.16 0.83 14.39
N GLU A 140 20.58 -0.24 15.06
CA GLU A 140 20.97 -1.51 14.43
C GLU A 140 19.89 -2.59 14.51
N ALA A 141 18.73 -2.31 15.12
CA ALA A 141 17.64 -3.27 15.20
C ALA A 141 17.09 -3.60 13.81
N GLU A 142 16.85 -4.88 13.55
CA GLU A 142 16.32 -5.36 12.26
C GLU A 142 14.89 -4.87 12.01
N PHE A 143 14.08 -4.76 13.07
CA PHE A 143 12.69 -4.31 13.01
C PHE A 143 12.47 -3.09 13.90
N ARG A 144 11.41 -2.31 13.60
CA ARG A 144 11.00 -1.18 14.44
C ARG A 144 10.63 -1.59 15.88
N TYR A 145 10.07 -2.78 16.03
CA TYR A 145 9.75 -3.44 17.30
C TYR A 145 9.32 -4.88 17.04
N GLU A 146 9.45 -5.74 18.05
CA GLU A 146 9.02 -7.13 18.04
C GLU A 146 7.79 -7.30 18.92
N GLY A 147 6.77 -8.03 18.45
CA GLY A 147 5.59 -8.34 19.25
C GLY A 147 5.79 -9.57 20.10
N VAL A 148 5.53 -9.47 21.40
CA VAL A 148 5.75 -10.57 22.35
C VAL A 148 4.48 -10.93 23.13
N ALA A 149 4.46 -12.16 23.62
CA ALA A 149 3.48 -12.65 24.58
C ALA A 149 4.17 -12.81 25.93
N VAL A 150 3.74 -12.05 26.93
CA VAL A 150 4.31 -12.09 28.29
C VAL A 150 3.32 -12.78 29.21
N ILE A 151 3.80 -13.76 29.98
CA ILE A 151 3.01 -14.51 30.96
C ILE A 151 3.71 -14.51 32.32
N HIS A 152 2.98 -14.86 33.37
CA HIS A 152 3.59 -15.09 34.68
C HIS A 152 4.47 -16.36 34.67
N LYS A 153 5.56 -16.34 35.43
CA LYS A 153 6.53 -17.46 35.49
C LYS A 153 5.93 -18.77 36.03
N ASP A 154 4.88 -18.67 36.83
CA ASP A 154 4.18 -19.77 37.50
C ASP A 154 2.96 -20.24 36.72
N LEU A 155 2.59 -19.54 35.63
CA LEU A 155 1.54 -19.99 34.72
C LEU A 155 2.05 -21.20 33.92
N GLN A 156 1.49 -22.37 34.22
CA GLN A 156 1.84 -23.62 33.54
C GLN A 156 1.01 -23.77 32.27
N LEU A 157 1.67 -23.71 31.11
CA LEU A 157 1.08 -24.00 29.80
C LEU A 157 1.79 -25.22 29.22
N ASN A 158 1.09 -26.34 29.12
CA ASN A 158 1.60 -27.59 28.53
C ASN A 158 1.34 -27.65 27.03
N SER A 159 0.36 -26.89 26.55
CA SER A 159 -0.06 -26.86 25.17
C SER A 159 -0.57 -25.48 24.76
N ILE A 160 -0.63 -25.22 23.45
CA ILE A 160 -1.20 -23.98 22.94
C ILE A 160 -2.70 -23.85 23.27
N GLN A 161 -3.39 -24.97 23.45
CA GLN A 161 -4.81 -25.02 23.81
C GLN A 161 -5.08 -24.44 25.21
N ASP A 162 -4.06 -24.41 26.07
CA ASP A 162 -4.16 -23.88 27.44
C ASP A 162 -4.32 -22.34 27.46
N LEU A 163 -4.16 -21.67 26.31
CA LEU A 163 -4.52 -20.25 26.16
C LEU A 163 -6.03 -20.01 26.23
N LYS A 164 -6.86 -21.03 25.99
CA LYS A 164 -8.32 -20.92 26.06
C LYS A 164 -8.76 -20.67 27.51
N GLY A 165 -9.60 -19.65 27.69
CA GLY A 165 -10.13 -19.26 28.98
C GLY A 165 -9.21 -18.35 29.80
N LEU A 166 -7.98 -18.09 29.37
CA LEU A 166 -7.10 -17.13 30.02
C LEU A 166 -7.68 -15.70 29.98
N LYS A 167 -7.15 -14.85 30.84
CA LYS A 167 -7.44 -13.42 30.90
C LYS A 167 -6.35 -12.65 30.15
N SER A 168 -6.73 -11.90 29.11
CA SER A 168 -5.76 -11.30 28.19
C SER A 168 -5.67 -9.77 28.28
N CYS A 169 -4.45 -9.25 28.27
CA CYS A 169 -4.16 -7.82 28.31
C CYS A 169 -3.63 -7.37 26.95
N HIS A 170 -4.23 -6.33 26.37
CA HIS A 170 -3.90 -5.88 25.02
C HIS A 170 -3.58 -4.39 24.98
N THR A 171 -2.68 -4.00 24.07
CA THR A 171 -2.37 -2.57 23.86
C THR A 171 -3.57 -1.75 23.38
N GLY A 172 -4.54 -2.37 22.70
CA GLY A 172 -5.76 -1.75 22.19
C GLY A 172 -6.18 -2.29 20.82
N VAL A 173 -7.44 -2.05 20.45
CA VAL A 173 -8.03 -2.56 19.21
C VAL A 173 -7.27 -2.07 17.96
N GLY A 174 -7.05 -2.96 16.99
CA GLY A 174 -6.45 -2.61 15.69
C GLY A 174 -4.94 -2.27 15.72
N ARG A 175 -4.29 -2.32 16.89
CA ARG A 175 -2.84 -2.14 17.01
C ARG A 175 -2.07 -3.38 16.57
N ASN A 176 -0.78 -3.24 16.28
CA ASN A 176 0.04 -4.33 15.74
C ASN A 176 0.27 -5.46 16.78
N VAL A 177 1.20 -5.27 17.71
CA VAL A 177 1.64 -6.29 18.68
C VAL A 177 0.56 -6.71 19.68
N GLY A 178 -0.34 -5.80 20.05
CA GLY A 178 -1.41 -6.11 21.01
C GLY A 178 -2.74 -6.57 20.40
N TYR A 179 -2.89 -6.61 19.07
CA TYR A 179 -4.17 -7.01 18.46
C TYR A 179 -4.01 -7.78 17.15
N LYS A 180 -3.50 -7.12 16.09
CA LYS A 180 -3.39 -7.73 14.74
C LYS A 180 -2.48 -8.95 14.73
N ILE A 181 -1.28 -8.84 15.32
CA ILE A 181 -0.30 -9.94 15.36
C ILE A 181 -0.85 -11.14 16.17
N PRO A 182 -1.33 -10.96 17.44
CA PRO A 182 -1.96 -12.04 18.19
C PRO A 182 -3.13 -12.67 17.45
N LEU A 183 -4.03 -11.87 16.88
CA LEU A 183 -5.18 -12.38 16.13
C LEU A 183 -4.73 -13.29 14.97
N THR A 184 -3.76 -12.85 14.15
CA THR A 184 -3.21 -13.66 13.06
C THR A 184 -2.55 -14.94 13.58
N LYS A 185 -1.73 -14.85 14.63
CA LYS A 185 -1.02 -16.01 15.19
C LYS A 185 -2.01 -17.02 15.79
N LEU A 186 -2.96 -16.56 16.59
CA LEU A 186 -4.00 -17.40 17.22
C LEU A 186 -4.86 -18.11 16.17
N LYS A 187 -5.18 -17.45 15.05
CA LYS A 187 -5.87 -18.08 13.92
C LYS A 187 -5.02 -19.18 13.28
N ASN A 188 -3.76 -18.90 13.00
CA ASN A 188 -2.85 -19.87 12.37
C ASN A 188 -2.54 -21.06 13.29
N MET A 189 -2.60 -20.86 14.61
CA MET A 189 -2.48 -21.93 15.60
C MET A 189 -3.79 -22.71 15.82
N GLY A 190 -4.88 -22.36 15.12
CA GLY A 190 -6.17 -23.06 15.22
C GLY A 190 -6.92 -22.81 16.53
N LEU A 191 -6.57 -21.77 17.28
CA LEU A 191 -7.25 -21.43 18.54
C LEU A 191 -8.53 -20.62 18.32
N ILE A 192 -8.58 -19.83 17.24
CA ILE A 192 -9.78 -19.13 16.80
C ILE A 192 -10.21 -19.62 15.42
N GLY A 193 -11.52 -19.62 15.19
CA GLY A 193 -12.14 -20.17 13.99
C GLY A 193 -12.07 -19.25 12.76
N ASN A 194 -12.96 -19.51 11.80
CA ASN A 194 -13.09 -18.68 10.62
C ASN A 194 -13.55 -17.25 10.99
N LEU A 195 -12.86 -16.23 10.47
CA LEU A 195 -13.16 -14.81 10.71
C LEU A 195 -14.03 -14.20 9.60
N ALA A 196 -14.76 -15.03 8.86
CA ALA A 196 -15.56 -14.64 7.71
C ALA A 196 -17.01 -15.17 7.82
N GLU A 197 -17.60 -15.15 9.01
CA GLU A 197 -19.02 -15.42 9.15
C GLU A 197 -19.81 -14.33 8.40
N PRO A 198 -20.69 -14.69 7.44
CA PRO A 198 -21.31 -13.74 6.52
C PRO A 198 -22.29 -12.77 7.20
N ASN A 199 -22.81 -13.15 8.37
CA ASN A 199 -23.78 -12.34 9.13
C ASN A 199 -23.10 -11.33 10.07
N LEU A 200 -21.78 -11.31 10.14
CA LEU A 200 -21.01 -10.44 11.02
C LEU A 200 -20.04 -9.59 10.18
N SER A 201 -19.79 -8.35 10.62
CA SER A 201 -18.72 -7.55 10.02
C SER A 201 -17.36 -8.20 10.27
N ALA A 202 -16.34 -7.84 9.49
CA ALA A 202 -14.98 -8.33 9.71
C ALA A 202 -14.52 -8.07 11.15
N ARG A 203 -14.75 -6.85 11.67
CA ARG A 203 -14.41 -6.49 13.03
C ARG A 203 -15.23 -7.24 14.09
N GLU A 204 -16.51 -7.47 13.86
CA GLU A 204 -17.33 -8.27 14.79
C GLU A 204 -16.89 -9.74 14.83
N ASN A 205 -16.46 -10.31 13.70
CA ASN A 205 -15.83 -11.64 13.67
C ASN A 205 -14.58 -11.70 14.56
N GLU A 206 -13.69 -10.71 14.47
CA GLU A 206 -12.47 -10.61 15.28
C GLU A 206 -12.78 -10.54 16.78
N LEU A 207 -13.71 -9.65 17.17
CA LEU A 207 -14.13 -9.46 18.55
C LEU A 207 -14.79 -10.73 19.10
N LYS A 208 -15.70 -11.36 18.35
CA LYS A 208 -16.34 -12.62 18.75
C LYS A 208 -15.31 -13.72 18.96
N ALA A 209 -14.33 -13.85 18.07
CA ALA A 209 -13.26 -14.83 18.19
C ALA A 209 -12.44 -14.65 19.46
N LEU A 210 -11.99 -13.42 19.75
CA LEU A 210 -11.24 -13.11 20.98
C LEU A 210 -12.10 -13.29 22.23
N SER A 211 -13.36 -12.86 22.17
CA SER A 211 -14.33 -12.97 23.27
C SER A 211 -14.63 -14.43 23.64
N ASN A 212 -14.61 -15.33 22.66
CA ASN A 212 -14.83 -16.77 22.90
C ASN A 212 -13.55 -17.47 23.36
N LEU A 213 -12.38 -16.97 22.96
CA LEU A 213 -11.10 -17.54 23.35
C LEU A 213 -10.72 -17.17 24.79
N PHE A 214 -10.89 -15.91 25.19
CA PHE A 214 -10.46 -15.40 26.49
C PHE A 214 -11.65 -15.16 27.43
N SER A 215 -11.50 -15.50 28.70
CA SER A 215 -12.57 -15.34 29.69
C SER A 215 -12.84 -13.87 30.02
N LYS A 216 -11.77 -13.07 30.12
CA LYS A 216 -11.79 -11.62 30.29
C LYS A 216 -10.66 -11.00 29.48
N ALA A 217 -10.80 -9.75 29.06
CA ALA A 217 -9.70 -9.01 28.50
C ALA A 217 -9.75 -7.52 28.86
N CYS A 218 -8.67 -6.82 28.53
CA CYS A 218 -8.72 -5.38 28.28
C CYS A 218 -8.33 -5.07 26.84
N ILE A 219 -9.31 -4.69 26.02
CA ILE A 219 -9.14 -4.25 24.64
C ILE A 219 -9.85 -2.90 24.44
N VAL A 220 -9.17 -1.82 24.79
CA VAL A 220 -9.71 -0.46 24.65
C VAL A 220 -9.76 0.03 23.20
N GLY A 221 -10.45 1.15 23.00
CA GLY A 221 -10.49 1.91 21.75
C GLY A 221 -11.87 1.88 21.11
N ASP A 222 -11.97 2.51 19.94
CA ASP A 222 -13.19 2.47 19.13
C ASP A 222 -13.18 1.21 18.26
N TRP A 223 -14.04 0.27 18.63
CA TRP A 223 -14.22 -0.98 17.91
C TRP A 223 -14.97 -0.77 16.60
N SER A 224 -15.71 0.34 16.48
CA SER A 224 -16.36 0.79 15.26
C SER A 224 -16.25 2.32 15.18
N PRO A 225 -16.06 2.90 13.97
CA PRO A 225 -16.13 4.35 13.80
C PRO A 225 -17.55 4.90 14.03
N ASP A 226 -18.59 4.08 13.84
CA ASP A 226 -19.96 4.43 14.20
C ASP A 226 -20.17 4.26 15.72
N PRO A 227 -20.55 5.32 16.46
CA PRO A 227 -20.72 5.27 17.92
C PRO A 227 -21.81 4.31 18.41
N THR A 228 -22.89 4.14 17.65
CA THR A 228 -24.01 3.26 18.01
C THR A 228 -23.59 1.80 17.89
N ILE A 229 -22.90 1.46 16.79
CA ILE A 229 -22.34 0.13 16.59
C ILE A 229 -21.24 -0.15 17.61
N ASN A 230 -20.36 0.83 17.90
CA ASN A 230 -19.30 0.71 18.89
C ASN A 230 -19.88 0.34 20.26
N SER A 231 -20.90 1.07 20.71
CA SER A 231 -21.56 0.84 21.99
C SER A 231 -22.25 -0.53 22.04
N ARG A 232 -22.94 -0.91 20.96
CA ARG A 232 -23.58 -2.23 20.82
C ARG A 232 -22.55 -3.37 20.90
N LEU A 233 -21.41 -3.24 20.24
CA LEU A 233 -20.35 -4.24 20.25
C LEU A 233 -19.74 -4.37 21.66
N LYS A 234 -19.44 -3.25 22.33
CA LYS A 234 -18.93 -3.25 23.71
C LYS A 234 -19.89 -3.88 24.70
N GLN A 235 -21.19 -3.65 24.54
CA GLN A 235 -22.19 -4.33 25.36
C GLN A 235 -22.22 -5.84 25.07
N ARG A 236 -22.18 -6.23 23.79
CA ARG A 236 -22.27 -7.63 23.36
C ARG A 236 -21.05 -8.47 23.77
N TYR A 237 -19.85 -7.91 23.65
CA TYR A 237 -18.58 -8.57 23.96
C TYR A 237 -17.92 -7.91 25.19
N SER A 238 -18.72 -7.65 26.22
CA SER A 238 -18.30 -6.87 27.41
C SER A 238 -17.16 -7.53 28.20
N ASN A 239 -16.98 -8.84 28.10
CA ASN A 239 -15.84 -9.53 28.69
C ASN A 239 -14.50 -9.01 28.18
N LEU A 240 -14.44 -8.48 26.96
CA LEU A 240 -13.23 -7.90 26.38
C LEU A 240 -12.80 -6.56 27.01
N CYS A 241 -13.63 -6.00 27.88
CA CYS A 241 -13.37 -4.75 28.61
C CYS A 241 -13.18 -4.96 30.12
N GLN A 242 -13.42 -6.18 30.63
CA GLN A 242 -13.52 -6.44 32.08
C GLN A 242 -12.21 -6.25 32.87
N LEU A 243 -11.05 -6.27 32.21
CA LEU A 243 -9.75 -6.00 32.84
C LEU A 243 -9.26 -4.56 32.61
N CYS A 244 -10.05 -3.72 31.95
CA CYS A 244 -9.70 -2.32 31.78
C CYS A 244 -9.94 -1.52 33.07
N GLU A 245 -9.36 -0.32 33.17
CA GLU A 245 -9.50 0.54 34.34
C GLU A 245 -10.97 0.94 34.54
N ASP A 246 -11.63 1.33 33.44
CA ASP A 246 -13.06 1.57 33.38
C ASP A 246 -13.69 0.65 32.33
N PRO A 247 -14.25 -0.51 32.73
CA PRO A 247 -14.88 -1.45 31.81
C PRO A 247 -16.08 -0.89 31.05
N GLN A 248 -16.79 0.11 31.59
CA GLN A 248 -17.96 0.71 30.93
C GLN A 248 -17.53 1.66 29.81
N LYS A 249 -16.47 2.44 30.04
CA LYS A 249 -15.88 3.31 29.02
C LYS A 249 -15.07 2.51 28.00
N CYS A 250 -14.19 1.63 28.47
CA CYS A 250 -13.31 0.77 27.69
C CYS A 250 -12.62 1.51 26.53
N ASN A 251 -12.14 2.73 26.80
CA ASN A 251 -11.55 3.61 25.79
C ASN A 251 -10.40 4.41 26.41
N TYR A 252 -9.57 4.99 25.57
CA TYR A 252 -8.46 5.83 26.03
C TYR A 252 -8.95 7.11 26.74
N PRO A 253 -8.14 7.69 27.63
CA PRO A 253 -7.03 7.04 28.33
C PRO A 253 -7.53 5.96 29.29
N ASP A 254 -6.72 4.91 29.46
CA ASP A 254 -6.94 3.78 30.39
C ASP A 254 -5.58 3.25 30.86
N LYS A 255 -5.36 3.12 32.17
CA LYS A 255 -4.08 2.69 32.76
C LYS A 255 -3.62 1.30 32.32
N PHE A 256 -4.53 0.45 31.89
CA PHE A 256 -4.28 -0.93 31.45
C PHE A 256 -4.20 -1.07 29.93
N SER A 257 -4.16 0.04 29.20
CA SER A 257 -3.98 0.10 27.76
C SER A 257 -2.58 0.57 27.31
N GLY A 258 -2.25 0.34 26.05
CA GLY A 258 -0.91 0.60 25.51
C GLY A 258 0.13 -0.43 25.90
N TYR A 259 1.38 -0.22 25.48
CA TYR A 259 2.46 -1.19 25.67
C TYR A 259 2.70 -1.44 27.17
N ASP A 260 2.94 -0.37 27.93
CA ASP A 260 3.14 -0.45 29.38
C ASP A 260 1.86 -0.82 30.14
N GLY A 261 0.70 -0.35 29.67
CA GLY A 261 -0.57 -0.66 30.33
C GLY A 261 -0.94 -2.14 30.21
N ALA A 262 -0.64 -2.79 29.09
CA ALA A 262 -0.85 -4.23 28.94
C ALA A 262 -0.02 -5.03 29.97
N LEU A 263 1.24 -4.63 30.20
CA LEU A 263 2.08 -5.22 31.24
C LEU A 263 1.55 -4.92 32.65
N ARG A 264 1.05 -3.70 32.90
CA ARG A 264 0.40 -3.36 34.18
C ARG A 264 -0.89 -4.17 34.42
N CYS A 265 -1.67 -4.43 33.38
CA CYS A 265 -2.86 -5.29 33.45
C CYS A 265 -2.48 -6.72 33.87
N LEU A 266 -1.42 -7.27 33.28
CA LEU A 266 -0.87 -8.58 33.65
C LEU A 266 -0.39 -8.58 35.11
N ALA A 267 0.40 -7.59 35.50
CA ALA A 267 1.05 -7.55 36.82
C ALA A 267 0.10 -7.18 37.97
N HIS A 268 -0.92 -6.36 37.71
CA HIS A 268 -1.70 -5.70 38.78
C HIS A 268 -3.21 -5.83 38.65
N ASN A 269 -3.75 -6.27 37.51
CA ASN A 269 -5.20 -6.42 37.33
C ASN A 269 -5.63 -7.86 37.02
N GLY A 270 -4.79 -8.83 37.39
CA GLY A 270 -5.12 -10.25 37.32
C GLY A 270 -5.25 -10.80 35.91
N GLY A 271 -4.57 -10.21 34.92
CA GLY A 271 -4.35 -10.83 33.62
C GLY A 271 -3.39 -12.01 33.71
N ASP A 272 -3.52 -12.96 32.80
CA ASP A 272 -2.67 -14.16 32.70
C ASP A 272 -1.65 -14.03 31.55
N ILE A 273 -1.98 -13.26 30.51
CA ILE A 273 -1.14 -13.03 29.34
C ILE A 273 -1.26 -11.58 28.86
N ALA A 274 -0.14 -10.94 28.53
CA ALA A 274 -0.09 -9.63 27.88
C ALA A 274 0.51 -9.71 26.47
N TRP A 275 -0.14 -9.04 25.54
CA TRP A 275 0.34 -8.86 24.17
C TRP A 275 0.84 -7.42 24.00
N THR A 276 2.15 -7.25 23.89
CA THR A 276 2.83 -5.94 23.92
C THR A 276 4.04 -5.90 23.00
#